data_AF-A0A4R9M0N8-F1
#
_entry.id   AF-A0A4R9M0N8-F1
#
_cell.length_a   1.000
_cell.length_b   1.000
_cell.length_c   1.000
_cell.angle_alpha   90.00
_cell.angle_beta   90.00
_cell.angle_gamma   90.00
#
_symmetry.space_group_name_H-M   'P 1'
#
loop_
_entity.id
_entity.type
_entity.pdbx_description
1 polymer ?
#
loop_
_entity_poly.entity_id
_entity_poly.type
_entity_poly.pdbx_seq_one_letter_code
_entity_poly.pdbx_strand_id
1 'polypeptide(L)'
;MIWKETNLTPDISPSDQPNTVAILEVFYEEKSSWNPLNGTTDKRNYRTKIDLVRFQQTSSDKIQSWEIPSWALAESAFYHNESGTLFVLHGKNDQYGTLEQRLSIYPKSQAAYSYPAAPENLILFQIAPSPNAESVALITANTNTNWEFSEFELRILNTKSGLVASYPLSFWTALPMYGMRWAKDSETLYVRTPDKVLALAKGKLTEAKSFPNCFTPSTTYGKNAYAESFVEGDKPYKIKLGKKLSEPKMISKLDEIEVCR
;
A
#
# COMPACT_ATOMS: atom_id res chain seq x y z
N MET A 1 -22.24 26.78 12.21
CA MET A 1 -21.48 25.53 12.04
C MET A 1 -20.02 25.88 11.78
N ILE A 2 -19.11 25.32 12.57
CA ILE A 2 -17.68 25.65 12.60
C ILE A 2 -16.90 24.37 12.23
N TRP A 3 -15.83 24.51 11.44
CA TRP A 3 -14.91 23.41 11.15
C TRP A 3 -14.12 23.04 12.41
N LYS A 4 -14.03 21.75 12.71
CA LYS A 4 -13.29 21.23 13.87
C LYS A 4 -12.26 20.22 13.41
N GLU A 5 -11.08 20.29 13.98
CA GLU A 5 -10.06 19.27 13.78
C GLU A 5 -10.48 17.96 14.44
N THR A 6 -10.23 16.86 13.74
CA THR A 6 -10.51 15.49 14.18
C THR A 6 -9.49 14.55 13.53
N ASN A 7 -9.49 13.29 13.96
CA ASN A 7 -8.58 12.26 13.49
C ASN A 7 -9.26 10.90 13.43
N LEU A 8 -8.79 10.04 12.53
CA LEU A 8 -9.12 8.61 12.55
C LEU A 8 -8.30 7.91 13.64
N THR A 9 -8.85 6.82 14.17
CA THR A 9 -8.13 5.94 15.09
C THR A 9 -6.78 5.53 14.47
N PRO A 10 -5.67 5.63 15.23
CA PRO A 10 -4.38 5.20 14.73
C PRO A 10 -4.37 3.74 14.29
N ASP A 11 -3.70 3.47 13.19
CA ASP A 11 -3.63 2.17 12.56
C ASP A 11 -2.17 1.74 12.37
N ILE A 12 -1.93 0.45 12.24
CA ILE A 12 -0.57 -0.12 12.27
C ILE A 12 -0.24 -0.79 10.95
N SER A 13 0.95 -0.50 10.44
CA SER A 13 1.58 -1.26 9.37
C SER A 13 2.91 -1.85 9.86
N PRO A 14 2.96 -3.15 10.20
CA PRO A 14 4.19 -3.82 10.60
C PRO A 14 5.26 -3.78 9.52
N SER A 15 6.51 -3.65 9.93
CA SER A 15 7.65 -3.71 9.02
C SER A 15 8.08 -5.16 8.71
N ASP A 16 9.15 -5.32 7.93
CA ASP A 16 9.84 -6.61 7.74
C ASP A 16 10.45 -7.18 9.03
N GLN A 17 10.64 -6.36 10.06
CA GLN A 17 11.07 -6.80 11.39
C GLN A 17 9.91 -6.87 12.40
N PRO A 18 9.88 -7.90 13.27
CA PRO A 18 8.73 -8.15 14.14
C PRO A 18 8.55 -7.13 15.28
N ASN A 19 9.55 -6.31 15.58
CA ASN A 19 9.55 -5.36 16.69
C ASN A 19 9.52 -3.89 16.23
N THR A 20 9.28 -3.65 14.94
CA THR A 20 9.21 -2.30 14.37
C THR A 20 7.94 -2.16 13.56
N VAL A 21 7.19 -1.08 13.78
CA VAL A 21 5.94 -0.78 13.07
C VAL A 21 5.87 0.68 12.66
N ALA A 22 5.17 0.96 11.58
CA ALA A 22 4.69 2.29 11.25
C ALA A 22 3.29 2.46 11.86
N ILE A 23 3.08 3.52 12.64
CA ILE A 23 1.77 3.92 13.17
C ILE A 23 1.27 5.09 12.34
N LEU A 24 0.10 4.94 11.72
CA LEU A 24 -0.51 5.92 10.85
C LEU A 24 -1.70 6.58 11.55
N GLU A 25 -1.73 7.90 11.54
CA GLU A 25 -2.83 8.69 12.06
C GLU A 25 -3.26 9.73 11.03
N VAL A 26 -4.52 9.66 10.61
CA VAL A 26 -5.09 10.57 9.61
C VAL A 26 -5.87 11.66 10.31
N PHE A 27 -5.46 12.91 10.14
CA PHE A 27 -6.16 14.09 10.64
C PHE A 27 -6.93 14.76 9.50
N TYR A 28 -8.05 15.38 9.85
CA TYR A 28 -8.88 16.14 8.92
C TYR A 28 -9.72 17.17 9.69
N GLU A 29 -10.29 18.13 8.97
CA GLU A 29 -11.33 18.99 9.49
C GLU A 29 -12.70 18.41 9.15
N GLU A 30 -13.62 18.42 10.11
CA GLU A 30 -15.01 18.05 9.90
C GLU A 30 -15.99 19.17 10.25
N LYS A 31 -17.10 19.20 9.53
CA LYS A 31 -18.22 20.11 9.79
C LYS A 31 -19.52 19.36 9.65
N SER A 32 -20.38 19.46 10.67
CA SER A 32 -21.73 18.89 10.61
C SER A 32 -22.52 19.51 9.47
N SER A 33 -23.28 18.69 8.74
CA SER A 33 -24.24 19.18 7.75
C SER A 33 -25.20 20.19 8.38
N TRP A 34 -25.60 21.18 7.58
CA TRP A 34 -26.63 22.14 7.96
C TRP A 34 -28.00 21.50 8.19
N ASN A 35 -28.24 20.37 7.53
CA ASN A 35 -29.42 19.56 7.73
C ASN A 35 -29.10 18.43 8.73
N PRO A 36 -29.60 18.49 9.97
CA PRO A 36 -29.34 17.47 10.98
C PRO A 36 -29.90 16.08 10.60
N LEU A 37 -30.82 16.01 9.62
CA LEU A 37 -31.38 14.74 9.11
C LEU A 37 -30.49 14.06 8.07
N ASN A 38 -29.48 14.75 7.51
CA ASN A 38 -28.63 14.15 6.48
C ASN A 38 -27.60 13.16 7.06
N GLY A 39 -27.30 13.20 8.36
CA GLY A 39 -26.34 12.28 9.01
C GLY A 39 -24.90 12.34 8.47
N THR A 40 -24.63 13.17 7.46
CA THR A 40 -23.31 13.32 6.83
C THR A 40 -22.53 14.49 7.41
N THR A 41 -21.22 14.32 7.53
CA THR A 41 -20.28 15.39 7.84
C THR A 41 -19.45 15.70 6.59
N ASP A 42 -19.20 16.99 6.35
CA ASP A 42 -18.24 17.42 5.34
C ASP A 42 -16.83 17.26 5.92
N LYS A 43 -15.87 16.79 5.12
CA LYS A 43 -14.48 16.57 5.52
C LYS A 43 -13.51 17.21 4.53
N ARG A 44 -12.41 17.76 5.02
CA ARG A 44 -11.36 18.40 4.19
C ARG A 44 -10.02 18.50 4.92
N ASN A 45 -8.99 19.02 4.25
CA ASN A 45 -7.66 19.29 4.79
C ASN A 45 -7.03 18.04 5.42
N TYR A 46 -7.02 16.94 4.66
CA TYR A 46 -6.44 15.69 5.14
C TYR A 46 -4.92 15.79 5.28
N ARG A 47 -4.40 15.29 6.41
CA ARG A 47 -2.96 15.05 6.60
C ARG A 47 -2.75 13.73 7.31
N THR A 48 -1.68 13.02 7.00
CA THR A 48 -1.34 11.77 7.67
C THR A 48 0.01 11.90 8.36
N LYS A 49 0.03 11.62 9.65
CA LYS A 49 1.27 11.45 10.41
C LYS A 49 1.62 9.97 10.46
N ILE A 50 2.88 9.65 10.17
CA ILE A 50 3.41 8.29 10.25
C ILE A 50 4.53 8.31 11.27
N ASP A 51 4.37 7.62 12.39
CA ASP A 51 5.43 7.43 13.39
C ASP A 51 6.03 6.03 13.24
N LEU A 52 7.35 5.95 13.00
CA LEU A 52 8.08 4.69 13.11
C LEU A 52 8.38 4.41 14.57
N VAL A 53 7.89 3.28 15.08
CA VAL A 53 8.04 2.89 16.47
C VAL A 53 8.73 1.55 16.55
N ARG A 54 9.79 1.48 17.35
CA ARG A 54 10.36 0.22 17.81
C ARG A 54 9.79 -0.10 19.18
N PHE A 55 9.24 -1.29 19.33
CA PHE A 55 8.64 -1.70 20.58
C PHE A 55 9.37 -2.91 21.18
N GLN A 56 9.42 -2.93 22.50
CA GLN A 56 9.83 -4.05 23.33
C GLN A 56 8.66 -4.38 24.26
N GLN A 57 8.74 -5.50 24.99
CA GLN A 57 7.62 -6.03 25.78
C GLN A 57 6.91 -5.00 26.68
N THR A 58 7.61 -3.96 27.14
CA THR A 58 7.08 -2.95 28.06
C THR A 58 7.30 -1.50 27.64
N SER A 59 7.99 -1.25 26.51
CA SER A 59 8.34 0.10 26.07
C SER A 59 8.21 0.27 24.56
N SER A 60 8.01 1.51 24.13
CA SER A 60 7.97 1.87 22.72
C SER A 60 8.77 3.14 22.51
N ASP A 61 9.73 3.08 21.59
CA ASP A 61 10.57 4.21 21.22
C ASP A 61 10.20 4.68 19.81
N LYS A 62 9.85 5.96 19.69
CA LYS A 62 9.66 6.59 18.38
C LYS A 62 11.02 6.82 17.74
N ILE A 63 11.25 6.19 16.60
CA ILE A 63 12.50 6.27 15.84
C ILE A 63 12.48 7.48 14.89
N GLN A 64 11.36 7.67 14.18
CA GLN A 64 11.23 8.66 13.12
C GLN A 64 9.75 9.05 12.94
N SER A 65 9.49 10.20 12.33
CA SER A 65 8.14 10.65 12.01
C SER A 65 8.12 11.30 10.62
N TRP A 66 7.02 11.11 9.89
CA TRP A 66 6.75 11.76 8.61
C TRP A 66 5.36 12.41 8.64
N GLU A 67 5.24 13.57 8.02
CA GLU A 67 3.96 14.24 7.77
C GLU A 67 3.69 14.19 6.26
N ILE A 68 2.57 13.58 5.89
CA ILE A 68 2.09 13.45 4.52
C ILE A 68 0.96 14.46 4.32
N PRO A 69 1.03 15.37 3.34
CA PRO A 69 0.03 16.41 3.11
C PRO A 69 -1.21 15.87 2.38
N SER A 70 -1.72 14.72 2.81
CA SER A 70 -2.92 14.05 2.31
C SER A 70 -3.29 12.88 3.22
N TRP A 71 -4.37 12.18 2.90
CA TRP A 71 -4.73 10.92 3.53
C TRP A 71 -3.90 9.75 3.00
N ALA A 72 -3.52 8.82 3.87
CA ALA A 72 -2.96 7.51 3.55
C ALA A 72 -3.58 6.43 4.44
N LEU A 73 -3.67 5.20 3.94
CA LEU A 73 -4.19 4.06 4.68
C LEU A 73 -3.04 3.18 5.18
N ALA A 74 -3.24 2.44 6.26
CA ALA A 74 -2.19 1.56 6.78
C ALA A 74 -1.88 0.39 5.84
N GLU A 75 -2.85 -0.10 5.06
CA GLU A 75 -2.66 -1.09 4.01
C GLU A 75 -1.81 -0.57 2.84
N SER A 76 -1.64 0.75 2.75
CA SER A 76 -0.95 1.42 1.64
C SER A 76 0.39 2.05 2.06
N ALA A 77 0.85 1.77 3.29
CA ALA A 77 2.12 2.20 3.83
C ALA A 77 3.00 1.00 4.22
N PHE A 78 4.26 1.02 3.84
CA PHE A 78 5.19 -0.09 4.03
C PHE A 78 6.55 0.45 4.45
N TYR A 79 7.08 -0.01 5.58
CA TYR A 79 8.43 0.32 6.01
C TYR A 79 9.34 -0.90 5.96
N HIS A 80 10.49 -0.75 5.32
CA HIS A 80 11.53 -1.76 5.23
C HIS A 80 12.76 -1.33 6.04
N ASN A 81 13.12 -2.10 7.07
CA ASN A 81 14.13 -1.77 8.07
C ASN A 81 15.54 -1.79 7.51
N GLU A 82 15.88 -2.82 6.73
CA GLU A 82 17.25 -3.00 6.24
C GLU A 82 17.66 -1.86 5.30
N SER A 83 16.76 -1.46 4.40
CA SER A 83 16.99 -0.30 3.52
C SER A 83 16.68 1.04 4.21
N GLY A 84 15.93 1.03 5.31
CA GLY A 84 15.40 2.22 5.97
C GLY A 84 14.46 3.02 5.08
N THR A 85 13.65 2.35 4.26
CA THR A 85 12.78 3.01 3.27
C THR A 85 11.32 2.92 3.68
N LEU A 86 10.62 4.05 3.67
CA LEU A 86 9.16 4.11 3.78
C LEU A 86 8.56 4.29 2.38
N PHE A 87 7.58 3.45 2.03
CA PHE A 87 6.73 3.56 0.85
C PHE A 87 5.32 3.91 1.31
N VAL A 88 4.72 4.95 0.72
CA VAL A 88 3.35 5.38 1.07
C VAL A 88 2.58 5.70 -0.19
N LEU A 89 1.51 4.95 -0.47
CA LEU A 89 0.49 5.36 -1.44
C LEU A 89 -0.55 6.21 -0.71
N HIS A 90 -0.71 7.45 -1.14
CA HIS A 90 -1.57 8.44 -0.50
C HIS A 90 -2.34 9.27 -1.54
N GLY A 91 -3.40 9.94 -1.12
CA GLY A 91 -4.22 10.78 -2.00
C GLY A 91 -3.43 11.95 -2.62
N LYS A 92 -3.83 12.39 -3.80
CA LYS A 92 -3.36 13.62 -4.45
C LYS A 92 -4.13 14.86 -3.99
N ASN A 93 -5.32 14.67 -3.40
CA ASN A 93 -6.26 15.71 -3.01
C ASN A 93 -7.05 15.29 -1.74
N ASP A 94 -8.01 16.11 -1.32
CA ASP A 94 -8.88 15.86 -0.16
C ASP A 94 -10.03 14.86 -0.41
N GLN A 95 -10.10 14.24 -1.59
CA GLN A 95 -11.10 13.22 -1.88
C GLN A 95 -10.65 11.88 -1.28
N TYR A 96 -11.05 11.68 -0.03
CA TYR A 96 -10.71 10.49 0.76
C TYR A 96 -11.16 9.19 0.07
N GLY A 97 -10.24 8.23 -0.06
CA GLY A 97 -10.54 6.90 -0.61
C GLY A 97 -10.69 6.84 -2.13
N THR A 98 -10.33 7.89 -2.86
CA THR A 98 -10.36 7.90 -4.34
C THR A 98 -9.11 7.28 -4.96
N LEU A 99 -9.19 7.01 -6.26
CA LEU A 99 -8.08 6.50 -7.08
C LEU A 99 -7.07 7.59 -7.50
N GLU A 100 -7.32 8.86 -7.15
CA GLU A 100 -6.34 9.93 -7.32
C GLU A 100 -5.23 9.81 -6.30
N GLN A 101 -4.32 8.86 -6.51
CA GLN A 101 -3.25 8.54 -5.58
C GLN A 101 -1.87 8.74 -6.20
N ARG A 102 -0.87 8.95 -5.35
CA ARG A 102 0.55 8.95 -5.69
C ARG A 102 1.31 8.10 -4.69
N LEU A 103 2.35 7.42 -5.16
CA LEU A 103 3.32 6.74 -4.32
C LEU A 103 4.41 7.73 -3.94
N SER A 104 4.68 7.91 -2.65
CA SER A 104 5.84 8.62 -2.14
C SER A 104 6.81 7.64 -1.49
N ILE A 105 8.10 7.82 -1.77
CA ILE A 105 9.19 6.97 -1.30
C ILE A 105 10.15 7.84 -0.50
N TYR A 106 10.37 7.46 0.75
CA TYR A 106 11.26 8.14 1.70
C TYR A 106 12.43 7.21 2.04
N PRO A 107 13.46 7.13 1.18
CA PRO A 107 14.66 6.37 1.48
C PRO A 107 15.50 7.08 2.56
N LYS A 108 16.12 6.32 3.47
CA LYS A 108 16.98 6.89 4.53
C LYS A 108 18.19 7.69 4.02
N SER A 109 18.74 7.28 2.87
CA SER A 109 20.02 7.79 2.35
C SER A 109 19.91 8.74 1.16
N GLN A 110 18.69 9.08 0.71
CA GLN A 110 18.45 9.91 -0.47
C GLN A 110 17.27 10.85 -0.23
N ALA A 111 17.09 11.84 -1.12
CA ALA A 111 15.92 12.70 -1.07
C ALA A 111 14.64 11.88 -1.32
N ALA A 112 13.57 12.22 -0.61
CA ALA A 112 12.26 11.65 -0.87
C ALA A 112 11.75 12.09 -2.25
N TYR A 113 11.02 11.21 -2.92
CA TYR A 113 10.43 11.49 -4.23
C TYR A 113 9.08 10.78 -4.38
N SER A 114 8.31 11.19 -5.38
CA SER A 114 6.98 10.61 -5.65
C SER A 114 6.88 10.08 -7.08
N TYR A 115 6.01 9.09 -7.27
CA TYR A 115 5.64 8.48 -8.53
C TYR A 115 4.10 8.40 -8.67
N PRO A 116 3.52 8.64 -9.87
CA PRO A 116 4.17 9.21 -11.04
C PRO A 116 4.53 10.69 -10.81
N ALA A 117 5.70 11.12 -11.32
CA ALA A 117 6.03 12.55 -11.37
C ALA A 117 5.22 13.27 -12.46
N ALA A 118 4.93 12.56 -13.56
CA ALA A 118 4.03 12.87 -14.66
C ALA A 118 3.76 11.57 -15.45
N PRO A 119 2.67 11.45 -16.23
CA PRO A 119 1.54 12.37 -16.33
C PRO A 119 0.51 12.20 -15.19
N GLU A 120 -0.30 13.23 -14.94
CA GLU A 120 -1.29 13.24 -13.84
C GLU A 120 -2.39 12.19 -14.00
N ASN A 121 -2.66 11.75 -15.23
CA ASN A 121 -3.71 10.81 -15.60
C ASN A 121 -3.34 9.32 -15.42
N LEU A 122 -2.15 9.02 -14.89
CA LEU A 122 -1.81 7.66 -14.49
C LEU A 122 -2.40 7.37 -13.11
N ILE A 123 -3.24 6.36 -13.04
CA ILE A 123 -3.88 5.86 -11.82
C ILE A 123 -3.08 4.67 -11.29
N LEU A 124 -2.85 4.65 -9.96
CA LEU A 124 -2.22 3.55 -9.26
C LEU A 124 -3.31 2.76 -8.52
N PHE A 125 -3.57 1.52 -8.92
CA PHE A 125 -4.58 0.68 -8.28
C PHE A 125 -4.03 -0.09 -7.08
N GLN A 126 -2.80 -0.57 -7.21
CA GLN A 126 -2.14 -1.39 -6.21
C GLN A 126 -0.64 -1.10 -6.22
N ILE A 127 -0.03 -1.16 -5.05
CA ILE A 127 1.42 -1.15 -4.89
C ILE A 127 1.86 -2.42 -4.14
N ALA A 128 3.05 -2.91 -4.47
CA ALA A 128 3.69 -4.01 -3.75
C ALA A 128 5.21 -3.78 -3.76
N PRO A 129 5.78 -3.21 -2.69
CA PRO A 129 7.23 -3.16 -2.53
C PRO A 129 7.81 -4.57 -2.48
N SER A 130 8.93 -4.81 -3.15
CA SER A 130 9.64 -6.08 -3.07
C SER A 130 10.12 -6.34 -1.63
N PRO A 131 10.26 -7.61 -1.21
CA PRO A 131 10.78 -7.95 0.11
C PRO A 131 12.16 -7.37 0.43
N ASN A 132 13.00 -7.10 -0.58
CA ASN A 132 14.29 -6.43 -0.43
C ASN A 132 14.25 -4.89 -0.61
N ALA A 133 13.07 -4.32 -0.87
CA ALA A 133 12.82 -2.89 -1.09
C ALA A 133 13.59 -2.22 -2.26
N GLU A 134 14.18 -3.01 -3.18
CA GLU A 134 14.88 -2.49 -4.36
C GLU A 134 13.91 -2.09 -5.48
N SER A 135 12.70 -2.62 -5.47
CA SER A 135 11.68 -2.34 -6.48
C SER A 135 10.29 -2.21 -5.87
N VAL A 136 9.40 -1.49 -6.54
CA VAL A 136 7.97 -1.45 -6.23
C VAL A 136 7.21 -1.88 -7.48
N ALA A 137 6.40 -2.93 -7.34
CA ALA A 137 5.44 -3.31 -8.36
C ALA A 137 4.18 -2.48 -8.23
N LEU A 138 3.64 -2.06 -9.36
CA LEU A 138 2.49 -1.18 -9.47
C LEU A 138 1.53 -1.76 -10.51
N ILE A 139 0.24 -1.86 -10.18
CA ILE A 139 -0.79 -1.99 -11.21
C ILE A 139 -1.29 -0.59 -11.54
N THR A 140 -1.16 -0.22 -12.81
CA THR A 140 -1.52 1.13 -13.27
C THR A 140 -2.44 1.08 -14.46
N ALA A 141 -3.22 2.14 -14.67
CA ALA A 141 -3.93 2.39 -15.93
C ALA A 141 -3.92 3.88 -16.26
N ASN A 142 -4.04 4.19 -17.54
CA ASN A 142 -4.32 5.56 -17.98
C ASN A 142 -5.82 5.83 -17.83
N THR A 143 -6.17 7.00 -17.30
CA THR A 143 -7.56 7.47 -17.28
C THR A 143 -7.78 8.58 -18.31
N ASN A 144 -8.98 8.65 -18.86
CA ASN A 144 -9.45 9.78 -19.67
C ASN A 144 -10.31 10.74 -18.83
N THR A 145 -10.79 11.83 -19.43
CA THR A 145 -11.64 12.84 -18.76
C THR A 145 -12.98 12.28 -18.26
N ASN A 146 -13.41 11.12 -18.76
CA ASN A 146 -14.66 10.45 -18.38
C ASN A 146 -14.45 9.38 -17.30
N TRP A 147 -13.25 9.29 -16.71
CA TRP A 147 -12.90 8.25 -15.73
C TRP A 147 -12.96 6.82 -16.28
N GLU A 148 -12.80 6.66 -17.60
CA GLU A 148 -12.65 5.35 -18.21
C GLU A 148 -11.19 4.94 -18.19
N PHE A 149 -10.93 3.74 -17.70
CA PHE A 149 -9.60 3.16 -17.63
C PHE A 149 -9.27 2.44 -18.94
N SER A 150 -8.14 2.79 -19.52
CA SER A 150 -7.56 2.09 -20.66
C SER A 150 -6.15 1.63 -20.33
N GLU A 151 -5.72 0.54 -20.97
CA GLU A 151 -4.30 0.12 -20.98
C GLU A 151 -3.76 -0.18 -19.58
N PHE A 152 -4.27 -1.24 -18.95
CA PHE A 152 -3.67 -1.71 -17.71
C PHE A 152 -2.24 -2.20 -17.95
N GLU A 153 -1.34 -1.78 -17.07
CA GLU A 153 0.08 -2.14 -17.10
C GLU A 153 0.55 -2.58 -15.73
N LEU A 154 1.44 -3.56 -15.74
CA LEU A 154 2.33 -3.83 -14.62
C LEU A 154 3.55 -2.93 -14.78
N ARG A 155 3.82 -2.07 -13.80
CA ARG A 155 5.01 -1.23 -13.77
C ARG A 155 5.92 -1.66 -12.62
N ILE A 156 7.21 -1.78 -12.90
CA ILE A 156 8.24 -2.05 -11.89
C ILE A 156 9.10 -0.80 -11.76
N LEU A 157 8.94 -0.11 -10.65
CA LEU A 157 9.73 1.08 -10.29
C LEU A 157 10.97 0.63 -9.51
N ASN A 158 12.16 0.93 -10.03
CA ASN A 158 13.40 0.79 -9.27
C ASN A 158 13.52 1.91 -8.22
N THR A 159 13.68 1.55 -6.95
CA THR A 159 13.58 2.51 -5.85
C THR A 159 14.77 3.45 -5.73
N LYS A 160 15.91 3.09 -6.34
CA LYS A 160 17.15 3.89 -6.31
C LYS A 160 17.32 4.78 -7.54
N SER A 161 17.02 4.26 -8.73
CA SER A 161 17.21 4.99 -9.98
C SER A 161 15.96 5.73 -10.45
N GLY A 162 14.78 5.39 -9.92
CA GLY A 162 13.51 5.90 -10.42
C GLY A 162 13.11 5.38 -11.81
N LEU A 163 13.91 4.46 -12.39
CA LEU A 163 13.60 3.86 -13.67
C LEU A 163 12.38 2.95 -13.57
N VAL A 164 11.55 2.96 -14.62
CA VAL A 164 10.33 2.17 -14.68
C VAL A 164 10.38 1.23 -15.87
N ALA A 165 10.16 -0.06 -15.61
CA ALA A 165 9.87 -1.04 -16.64
C ALA A 165 8.34 -1.26 -16.69
N SER A 166 7.75 -1.09 -17.87
CA SER A 166 6.32 -1.32 -18.11
C SER A 166 6.10 -2.63 -18.85
N TYR A 167 5.11 -3.38 -18.42
CA TYR A 167 4.65 -4.61 -19.06
C TYR A 167 3.13 -4.52 -19.28
N PRO A 168 2.66 -4.61 -20.53
CA PRO A 168 1.23 -4.52 -20.81
C PRO A 168 0.51 -5.73 -20.18
N LEU A 169 -0.57 -5.45 -19.49
CA LEU A 169 -1.48 -6.45 -18.95
C LEU A 169 -2.66 -6.57 -19.92
N SER A 170 -2.47 -7.38 -20.96
CA SER A 170 -3.43 -7.53 -22.05
C SER A 170 -4.66 -8.34 -21.62
N PHE A 171 -5.63 -7.66 -21.00
CA PHE A 171 -7.02 -8.09 -20.91
C PHE A 171 -7.91 -6.86 -20.64
N TRP A 172 -9.14 -6.93 -21.14
CA TRP A 172 -10.15 -5.89 -20.95
C TRP A 172 -11.17 -6.35 -19.91
N THR A 173 -11.36 -5.56 -18.86
CA THR A 173 -12.46 -5.74 -17.88
C THR A 173 -12.79 -4.38 -17.28
N ALA A 174 -14.08 -4.18 -16.94
CA ALA A 174 -14.56 -2.94 -16.36
C ALA A 174 -13.98 -2.66 -14.95
N LEU A 175 -13.70 -3.71 -14.18
CA LEU A 175 -13.11 -3.64 -12.83
C LEU A 175 -12.27 -4.91 -12.58
N PRO A 176 -11.03 -4.97 -13.09
CA PRO A 176 -10.17 -6.13 -12.88
C PRO A 176 -9.81 -6.31 -11.41
N MET A 177 -10.18 -7.47 -10.85
CA MET A 177 -9.63 -7.92 -9.58
C MET A 177 -8.19 -8.39 -9.78
N TYR A 178 -7.25 -7.47 -9.73
CA TYR A 178 -5.84 -7.81 -9.68
C TYR A 178 -5.42 -8.29 -8.31
N GLY A 179 -4.49 -9.24 -8.32
CA GLY A 179 -3.66 -9.54 -7.17
C GLY A 179 -2.20 -9.47 -7.59
N MET A 180 -1.36 -8.91 -6.74
CA MET A 180 0.09 -8.97 -6.90
C MET A 180 0.70 -9.60 -5.67
N ARG A 181 1.68 -10.49 -5.83
CA ARG A 181 2.46 -11.01 -4.71
C ARG A 181 3.89 -11.26 -5.10
N TRP A 182 4.82 -10.65 -4.37
CA TRP A 182 6.23 -11.00 -4.46
C TRP A 182 6.51 -12.35 -3.80
N ALA A 183 7.36 -13.15 -4.44
CA ALA A 183 8.07 -14.23 -3.78
C ALA A 183 9.00 -13.67 -2.70
N LYS A 184 9.22 -14.44 -1.63
CA LYS A 184 10.00 -14.01 -0.46
C LYS A 184 11.44 -13.60 -0.79
N ASP A 185 12.01 -14.22 -1.82
CA ASP A 185 13.36 -13.91 -2.32
C ASP A 185 13.44 -12.64 -3.16
N SER A 186 12.31 -11.98 -3.46
CA SER A 186 12.20 -10.83 -4.36
C SER A 186 12.51 -11.13 -5.85
N GLU A 187 12.73 -12.39 -6.22
CA GLU A 187 13.16 -12.77 -7.57
C GLU A 187 11.99 -12.90 -8.56
N THR A 188 10.81 -13.22 -8.03
CA THR A 188 9.60 -13.43 -8.83
C THR A 188 8.44 -12.62 -8.28
N LEU A 189 7.75 -11.89 -9.15
CA LEU A 189 6.45 -11.28 -8.86
C LEU A 189 5.36 -12.07 -9.56
N TYR A 190 4.37 -12.54 -8.81
CA TYR A 190 3.16 -13.14 -9.35
C TYR A 190 2.06 -12.09 -9.49
N VAL A 191 1.41 -12.05 -10.65
CA VAL A 191 0.30 -11.15 -10.97
C VAL A 191 -0.91 -11.97 -11.38
N ARG A 192 -1.94 -11.95 -10.54
CA ARG A 192 -3.25 -12.53 -10.83
C ARG A 192 -4.03 -11.58 -11.72
N THR A 193 -4.44 -12.10 -12.86
CA THR A 193 -5.45 -11.52 -13.75
C THR A 193 -6.72 -12.39 -13.66
N PRO A 194 -7.87 -11.95 -14.20
CA PRO A 194 -9.10 -12.75 -14.13
C PRO A 194 -8.99 -14.14 -14.78
N ASP A 195 -8.20 -14.28 -15.84
CA ASP A 195 -8.11 -15.47 -16.68
C ASP A 195 -6.84 -16.30 -16.45
N LYS A 196 -5.79 -15.71 -15.89
CA LYS A 196 -4.49 -16.38 -15.69
C LYS A 196 -3.67 -15.75 -14.58
N VAL A 197 -2.60 -16.44 -14.18
CA VAL A 197 -1.54 -15.86 -13.34
C VAL A 197 -0.28 -15.70 -14.18
N LEU A 198 0.29 -14.51 -14.16
CA LEU A 198 1.55 -14.18 -14.78
C LEU A 198 2.66 -14.18 -13.71
N ALA A 199 3.86 -14.58 -14.09
CA ALA A 199 5.08 -14.44 -13.30
C ALA A 199 6.04 -13.52 -14.04
N LEU A 200 6.48 -12.47 -13.37
CA LEU A 200 7.60 -11.64 -13.79
C LEU A 200 8.86 -12.16 -13.12
N ALA A 201 9.78 -12.69 -13.91
CA ALA A 201 11.10 -13.11 -13.45
C ALA A 201 12.15 -12.74 -14.51
N LYS A 202 13.32 -12.25 -14.07
CA LYS A 202 14.43 -11.87 -14.96
C LYS A 202 14.00 -10.91 -16.10
N GLY A 203 13.10 -9.97 -15.80
CA GLY A 203 12.57 -8.98 -16.75
C GLY A 203 11.63 -9.54 -17.82
N LYS A 204 11.12 -10.77 -17.66
CA LYS A 204 10.15 -11.37 -18.59
C LYS A 204 8.85 -11.70 -17.87
N LEU A 205 7.74 -11.21 -18.40
CA LEU A 205 6.40 -11.52 -17.93
C LEU A 205 5.86 -12.72 -18.73
N THR A 206 5.63 -13.84 -18.07
CA THR A 206 5.19 -15.10 -18.68
C THR A 206 4.08 -15.74 -17.87
N GLU A 207 3.25 -16.60 -18.48
CA GLU A 207 2.24 -17.36 -17.73
C GLU A 207 2.88 -18.33 -16.73
N ALA A 208 2.37 -18.32 -15.49
CA ALA A 208 2.89 -19.11 -14.40
C ALA A 208 2.25 -20.50 -14.36
N LYS A 209 3.07 -21.56 -14.39
CA LYS A 209 2.62 -22.95 -14.19
C LYS A 209 2.36 -23.29 -12.73
N SER A 210 2.98 -22.54 -11.82
CA SER A 210 2.76 -22.64 -10.40
C SER A 210 2.83 -21.25 -9.77
N PHE A 211 1.92 -20.97 -8.85
CA PHE A 211 1.72 -19.65 -8.26
C PHE A 211 1.18 -19.79 -6.84
N PRO A 212 1.30 -18.75 -5.99
CA PRO A 212 0.74 -18.78 -4.65
C PRO A 212 -0.79 -18.88 -4.70
N ASN A 213 -1.38 -19.64 -3.77
CA ASN A 213 -2.83 -19.75 -3.61
C ASN A 213 -3.49 -18.48 -3.06
N CYS A 214 -2.73 -17.39 -2.94
CA CYS A 214 -3.08 -16.22 -2.16
C CYS A 214 -2.26 -15.01 -2.63
N PHE A 215 -2.91 -13.87 -2.82
CA PHE A 215 -2.28 -12.63 -3.32
C PHE A 215 -2.34 -11.47 -2.31
N THR A 216 -2.83 -11.73 -1.09
CA THR A 216 -2.82 -10.79 0.04
C THR A 216 -2.13 -11.47 1.23
N PRO A 217 -1.12 -10.86 1.87
CA PRO A 217 -0.51 -9.57 1.53
C PRO A 217 0.24 -9.63 0.19
N SER A 218 0.43 -8.47 -0.43
CA SER A 218 1.16 -8.34 -1.68
C SER A 218 2.70 -8.44 -1.52
N THR A 219 3.16 -8.32 -0.29
CA THR A 219 4.57 -8.48 0.12
C THR A 219 4.65 -9.18 1.48
N THR A 220 5.84 -9.41 2.01
CA THR A 220 6.06 -10.19 3.26
C THR A 220 5.92 -9.37 4.55
N TYR A 221 5.50 -8.11 4.43
CA TYR A 221 5.35 -7.12 5.49
C TYR A 221 4.22 -6.13 5.17
N GLY A 222 3.92 -5.23 6.10
CA GLY A 222 2.77 -4.32 6.06
C GLY A 222 1.56 -4.85 6.84
N LYS A 223 0.51 -4.03 6.95
CA LYS A 223 -0.71 -4.33 7.73
C LYS A 223 -1.27 -5.74 7.47
N ASN A 224 -1.46 -6.09 6.21
CA ASN A 224 -2.07 -7.37 5.83
C ASN A 224 -1.12 -8.58 5.96
N ALA A 225 0.13 -8.38 6.40
CA ALA A 225 1.02 -9.52 6.70
C ALA A 225 0.75 -10.16 8.06
N TYR A 226 -0.13 -9.56 8.87
CA TYR A 226 -0.49 -10.00 10.21
C TYR A 226 -2.00 -10.17 10.32
N ALA A 227 -2.45 -11.20 11.03
CA ALA A 227 -3.88 -11.50 11.17
C ALA A 227 -4.67 -10.39 11.88
N GLU A 228 -4.02 -9.71 12.82
CA GLU A 228 -4.56 -8.58 13.58
C GLU A 228 -3.41 -7.63 13.91
N SER A 229 -3.66 -6.34 13.93
CA SER A 229 -2.72 -5.33 14.41
C SER A 229 -3.47 -4.07 14.81
N PHE A 230 -3.30 -3.60 16.05
CA PHE A 230 -3.97 -2.40 16.54
C PHE A 230 -3.21 -1.75 17.70
N VAL A 231 -3.49 -0.46 17.91
CA VAL A 231 -2.97 0.34 19.01
C VAL A 231 -3.93 0.23 20.21
N GLU A 232 -3.48 -0.34 21.33
CA GLU A 232 -4.25 -0.46 22.58
C GLU A 232 -4.14 0.79 23.48
N GLY A 233 -3.11 1.61 23.26
CA GLY A 233 -2.87 2.84 24.01
C GLY A 233 -1.81 3.69 23.31
N ASP A 234 -1.87 4.99 23.52
CA ASP A 234 -1.18 6.01 22.72
C ASP A 234 0.05 6.63 23.41
N LYS A 235 0.22 6.47 24.73
CA LYS A 235 1.35 7.09 25.50
C LYS A 235 1.82 6.27 26.72
N PRO A 236 2.92 5.50 26.64
CA PRO A 236 3.61 5.07 25.42
C PRO A 236 2.71 4.19 24.55
N TYR A 237 3.06 4.02 23.28
CA TYR A 237 2.28 3.16 22.39
C TYR A 237 2.27 1.73 22.92
N LYS A 238 1.08 1.21 23.19
CA LYS A 238 0.86 -0.21 23.48
C LYS A 238 0.38 -0.87 22.20
N ILE A 239 1.25 -1.66 21.60
CA ILE A 239 1.01 -2.29 20.29
C ILE A 239 0.72 -3.76 20.50
N LYS A 240 -0.37 -4.25 19.89
CA LYS A 240 -0.65 -5.68 19.81
C LYS A 240 -0.57 -6.12 18.35
N LEU A 241 0.42 -6.95 18.05
CA LEU A 241 0.53 -7.65 16.77
C LEU A 241 0.03 -9.09 16.95
N GLY A 242 -0.88 -9.49 16.08
CA GLY A 242 -1.34 -10.86 15.94
C GLY A 242 -0.26 -11.76 15.33
N LYS A 243 -0.66 -12.98 14.97
CA LYS A 243 0.25 -13.92 14.30
C LYS A 243 0.57 -13.42 12.89
N LYS A 244 1.85 -13.44 12.51
CA LYS A 244 2.27 -13.25 11.11
C LYS A 244 1.66 -14.35 10.25
N LEU A 245 1.04 -13.98 9.13
CA LEU A 245 0.42 -14.94 8.22
C LEU A 245 1.51 -15.86 7.64
N SER A 246 1.16 -17.13 7.48
CA SER A 246 2.06 -18.11 6.85
C SER A 246 2.23 -17.80 5.38
N GLU A 247 3.36 -18.23 4.81
CA GLU A 247 3.54 -18.19 3.36
C GLU A 247 2.44 -19.02 2.66
N PRO A 248 1.92 -18.53 1.53
CA PRO A 248 0.93 -19.25 0.78
C PRO A 248 1.51 -20.49 0.12
N LYS A 249 0.65 -21.47 -0.09
CA LYS A 249 1.01 -22.70 -0.77
C LYS A 249 1.10 -22.43 -2.26
N MET A 250 2.05 -23.09 -2.92
CA MET A 250 2.12 -23.08 -4.37
C MET A 250 1.10 -24.07 -4.94
N ILE A 251 0.31 -23.61 -5.89
CA ILE A 251 -0.75 -24.34 -6.59
C ILE A 251 -0.52 -24.23 -8.09
N SER A 252 -1.31 -24.95 -8.89
CA SER A 252 -1.23 -24.91 -10.36
C SER A 252 -2.56 -24.64 -11.07
N LYS A 253 -3.66 -24.53 -10.34
CA LYS A 253 -4.99 -24.27 -10.91
C LYS A 253 -5.63 -23.02 -10.31
N LEU A 254 -6.35 -22.26 -11.14
CA LEU A 254 -6.92 -20.97 -10.74
C LEU A 254 -8.06 -21.08 -9.74
N ASP A 255 -8.79 -22.19 -9.75
CA ASP A 255 -9.89 -22.50 -8.82
C ASP A 255 -9.42 -22.79 -7.40
N GLU A 256 -8.13 -23.09 -7.22
CA GLU A 256 -7.49 -23.30 -5.91
C GLU A 256 -7.04 -21.97 -5.25
N ILE A 257 -7.24 -20.81 -5.91
CA ILE A 257 -6.90 -19.50 -5.34
C ILE A 257 -7.93 -19.09 -4.28
N GLU A 258 -7.43 -18.78 -3.08
CA GLU A 258 -8.21 -18.35 -1.93
C GLU A 258 -8.30 -16.82 -1.83
N VAL A 259 -9.38 -16.32 -1.19
CA VAL A 259 -9.48 -14.91 -0.77
C VAL A 259 -8.83 -14.79 0.60
N CYS A 260 -7.64 -14.20 0.61
CA CYS A 260 -6.86 -13.99 1.83
C CYS A 260 -7.13 -12.64 2.47
N ARG A 261 -6.91 -12.56 3.79
CA ARG A 261 -7.03 -11.34 4.60
C ARG A 261 -5.79 -10.46 4.47
#